data_AF-A0A161PCZ8-F1
#
_entry.id   AF-A0A161PCZ8-F1
#
_cell.length_a   1.000
_cell.length_b   1.000
_cell.length_c   1.000
_cell.angle_alpha   90.00
_cell.angle_beta   90.00
_cell.angle_gamma   90.00
#
_symmetry.space_group_name_H-M   'P 1'
#
loop_
_entity.id
_entity.type
_entity.pdbx_description
1 polymer ?
#
loop_
_entity_poly.entity_id
_entity_poly.type
_entity_poly.pdbx_seq_one_letter_code
_entity_poly.pdbx_strand_id
1 'polypeptide(L)'
;MEKQEELFSQSQSLIQQFQDEISTFIVGQEKAKKQVLWSLLAGGHALLEGLPGVGKTMLVKAMADVMSLSFSRIQFTPDLMPSDITGTMILNQKSQDSLFTFHKGPIFSQIVLADEINRATPKTQSALLEAMAENTVTIMGESKLLPKPFFVLATQNPVDLEGTYPLPEAQMDRFLCKIDMEYPNKEQLKEIIKRTVQREDIALNSRLQEEDLLQMQKLCREILVADEIMEFAILLISSTQPQSEDASEQIKSYVRYGAGPRGLQSLIRLAKARAFTEGRYHVSIGDVKEVALPVLRHRLFLTFEAEAEGMTTDIILHNLLNDVNKVSLS
;
A
#
# COMPACT_ATOMS: atom_id res chain seq x y z
N MET A 1 27.37 15.76 -5.83
CA MET A 1 27.34 15.27 -4.45
C MET A 1 26.67 16.29 -3.54
N GLU A 2 27.21 17.50 -3.36
CA GLU A 2 26.61 18.55 -2.49
C GLU A 2 25.12 18.81 -2.75
N LYS A 3 24.70 18.99 -4.02
CA LYS A 3 23.29 19.23 -4.37
C LYS A 3 22.36 18.05 -4.07
N GLN A 4 22.85 16.81 -4.12
CA GLN A 4 22.07 15.62 -3.78
C GLN A 4 21.95 15.44 -2.26
N GLU A 5 23.00 15.76 -1.51
CA GLU A 5 22.98 15.74 -0.05
C GLU A 5 22.04 16.80 0.53
N GLU A 6 22.09 18.02 -0.01
CA GLU A 6 21.18 19.10 0.39
C GLU A 6 19.73 18.70 0.14
N LEU A 7 19.45 18.14 -1.05
CA LEU A 7 18.13 17.69 -1.41
C LEU A 7 17.62 16.54 -0.54
N PHE A 8 18.52 15.60 -0.20
CA PHE A 8 18.19 14.50 0.71
C PHE A 8 17.83 15.05 2.09
N SER A 9 18.61 15.99 2.62
CA SER A 9 18.35 16.63 3.92
C SER A 9 17.02 17.40 3.93
N GLN A 10 16.74 18.16 2.88
CA GLN A 10 15.44 18.82 2.69
C GLN A 10 14.29 17.82 2.69
N SER A 11 14.46 16.70 1.96
CA SER A 11 13.45 15.63 1.92
C SER A 11 13.20 15.01 3.30
N GLN A 12 14.26 14.77 4.08
CA GLN A 12 14.12 14.26 5.46
C GLN A 12 13.31 15.22 6.33
N SER A 13 13.62 16.52 6.27
CA SER A 13 12.88 17.52 7.04
C SER A 13 11.40 17.54 6.68
N LEU A 14 11.06 17.43 5.39
CA LEU A 14 9.66 17.41 4.95
C LEU A 14 8.95 16.12 5.38
N ILE A 15 9.63 14.98 5.35
CA ILE A 15 9.08 13.69 5.83
C ILE A 15 8.79 13.75 7.33
N GLN A 16 9.71 14.29 8.12
CA GLN A 16 9.51 14.42 9.57
C GLN A 16 8.31 15.33 9.87
N GLN A 17 8.24 16.50 9.22
CA GLN A 17 7.10 17.40 9.35
C GLN A 17 5.78 16.73 8.95
N PHE A 18 5.77 15.95 7.86
CA PHE A 18 4.62 15.17 7.45
C PHE A 18 4.19 14.16 8.52
N GLN A 19 5.14 13.40 9.09
CA GLN A 19 4.85 12.40 10.12
C GLN A 19 4.31 13.04 11.41
N ASP A 20 4.87 14.19 11.79
CA ASP A 20 4.41 14.96 12.95
C ASP A 20 2.98 15.45 12.71
N GLU A 21 2.71 16.08 11.56
CA GLU A 21 1.39 16.59 11.20
C GLU A 21 0.33 15.48 11.19
N ILE A 22 0.61 14.34 10.54
CA ILE A 22 -0.31 13.20 10.52
C ILE A 22 -0.55 12.64 11.92
N SER A 23 0.46 12.66 12.80
CA SER A 23 0.31 12.15 14.18
C SER A 23 -0.49 13.08 15.08
N THR A 24 -0.55 14.39 14.77
CA THR A 24 -1.47 15.31 15.44
C THR A 24 -2.94 15.04 15.08
N PHE A 25 -3.20 14.51 13.89
CA PHE A 25 -4.56 14.27 13.41
C PHE A 25 -5.03 12.82 13.63
N ILE A 26 -4.17 11.84 13.38
CA ILE A 26 -4.46 10.41 13.50
C ILE A 26 -3.85 9.85 14.79
N VAL A 27 -4.73 9.47 15.71
CA VAL A 27 -4.37 8.86 16.99
C VAL A 27 -3.96 7.40 16.80
N GLY A 28 -2.75 7.05 17.23
CA GLY A 28 -2.22 5.69 17.14
C GLY A 28 -1.91 5.28 15.70
N GLN A 29 -1.98 3.97 15.43
CA GLN A 29 -1.75 3.37 14.10
C GLN A 29 -0.35 3.66 13.52
N GLU A 30 0.67 3.78 14.36
CA GLU A 30 2.04 4.14 13.94
C GLU A 30 2.58 3.24 12.81
N LYS A 31 2.35 1.93 12.91
CA LYS A 31 2.76 0.96 11.89
C LYS A 31 2.04 1.22 10.56
N ALA A 32 0.72 1.39 10.58
CA ALA A 32 -0.05 1.64 9.36
C ALA A 32 0.34 2.98 8.72
N LYS A 33 0.50 4.05 9.51
CA LYS A 33 0.98 5.36 9.02
C LYS A 33 2.30 5.24 8.28
N LYS A 34 3.28 4.55 8.89
CA LYS A 34 4.60 4.30 8.28
C LYS A 34 4.49 3.47 7.00
N GLN A 35 3.76 2.36 7.03
CA GLN A 35 3.64 1.47 5.88
C GLN A 35 2.93 2.12 4.68
N VAL A 36 1.90 2.94 4.91
CA VAL A 36 1.25 3.71 3.83
C VAL A 36 2.21 4.73 3.23
N LEU A 37 2.96 5.46 4.07
CA LEU A 37 3.98 6.40 3.61
C LEU A 37 5.07 5.69 2.80
N TRP A 38 5.58 4.56 3.29
CA TRP A 38 6.58 3.76 2.59
C TRP A 38 6.05 3.27 1.24
N SER A 39 4.78 2.83 1.17
CA SER A 39 4.17 2.39 -0.08
C SER A 39 4.09 3.52 -1.10
N LEU A 40 3.68 4.71 -0.66
CA LEU A 40 3.61 5.91 -1.50
C LEU A 40 5.00 6.31 -2.02
N LEU A 41 6.01 6.36 -1.16
CA LEU A 41 7.40 6.69 -1.53
C LEU A 41 8.05 5.63 -2.43
N ALA A 42 7.71 4.36 -2.22
CA ALA A 42 8.12 3.26 -3.09
C ALA A 42 7.42 3.27 -4.45
N GLY A 43 6.40 4.11 -4.65
CA GLY A 43 5.60 4.21 -5.87
C GLY A 43 4.78 2.94 -6.13
N GLY A 44 4.24 2.33 -5.08
CA GLY A 44 3.39 1.14 -5.18
C GLY A 44 2.08 1.33 -4.42
N HIS A 45 1.10 0.51 -4.74
CA HIS A 45 -0.24 0.56 -4.15
C HIS A 45 -0.33 -0.29 -2.87
N ALA A 46 -1.23 0.08 -1.97
CA ALA A 46 -1.41 -0.62 -0.70
C ALA A 46 -2.82 -1.18 -0.57
N LEU A 47 -2.93 -2.35 0.06
CA LEU A 47 -4.18 -2.94 0.52
C LEU A 47 -4.27 -2.75 2.03
N LEU A 48 -5.33 -2.13 2.52
CA LEU A 48 -5.54 -1.79 3.92
C LEU A 48 -6.69 -2.63 4.49
N GLU A 49 -6.37 -3.56 5.37
CA GLU A 49 -7.35 -4.41 6.02
C GLU A 49 -7.59 -3.97 7.46
N GLY A 50 -8.82 -4.09 7.93
CA GLY A 50 -9.15 -3.88 9.34
C GLY A 50 -10.64 -3.76 9.57
N LEU A 51 -11.06 -3.63 10.82
CA LEU A 51 -12.47 -3.50 11.17
C LEU A 51 -13.08 -2.16 10.69
N PRO A 52 -14.40 -2.06 10.51
CA PRO A 52 -15.08 -0.79 10.28
C PRO A 52 -14.80 0.20 11.42
N GLY A 53 -14.68 1.48 11.08
CA GLY A 53 -14.54 2.55 12.09
C GLY A 53 -13.14 2.77 12.65
N VAL A 54 -12.11 2.02 12.24
CA VAL A 54 -10.71 2.21 12.70
C VAL A 54 -9.99 3.43 12.07
N GLY A 55 -10.71 4.28 11.34
CA GLY A 55 -10.16 5.51 10.77
C GLY A 55 -9.43 5.36 9.43
N LYS A 56 -9.63 4.26 8.68
CA LYS A 56 -9.04 4.03 7.34
C LYS A 56 -9.19 5.23 6.40
N THR A 57 -10.43 5.69 6.20
CA THR A 57 -10.75 6.82 5.33
C THR A 57 -10.13 8.12 5.81
N MET A 58 -10.12 8.35 7.13
CA MET A 58 -9.52 9.55 7.72
C MET A 58 -8.01 9.58 7.51
N LEU A 59 -7.31 8.45 7.70
CA LEU A 59 -5.87 8.36 7.48
C LEU A 59 -5.52 8.76 6.05
N VAL A 60 -6.17 8.16 5.05
CA VAL A 60 -5.84 8.43 3.63
C VAL A 60 -6.17 9.86 3.25
N LYS A 61 -7.31 10.38 3.71
CA LYS A 61 -7.69 11.77 3.45
C LYS A 61 -6.69 12.74 4.08
N ALA A 62 -6.31 12.53 5.35
CA ALA A 62 -5.32 13.37 6.03
C ALA A 62 -3.97 13.35 5.29
N MET A 63 -3.52 12.18 4.83
CA MET A 63 -2.28 12.09 4.05
C MET A 63 -2.36 12.87 2.73
N ALA A 64 -3.48 12.81 2.03
CA ALA A 64 -3.70 13.59 0.81
C ALA A 64 -3.71 15.10 1.09
N ASP A 65 -4.40 15.52 2.14
CA ASP A 65 -4.51 16.92 2.55
C ASP A 65 -3.13 17.49 2.94
N VAL A 66 -2.32 16.77 3.74
CA VAL A 66 -0.97 17.22 4.13
C VAL A 66 -0.02 17.31 2.93
N MET A 67 -0.17 16.43 1.93
CA MET A 67 0.65 16.42 0.72
C MET A 67 0.12 17.28 -0.44
N SER A 68 -0.97 18.04 -0.23
CA SER A 68 -1.61 18.83 -1.30
C SER A 68 -1.96 17.99 -2.54
N LEU A 69 -2.30 16.72 -2.36
CA LEU A 69 -2.63 15.81 -3.46
C LEU A 69 -4.13 15.75 -3.70
N SER A 70 -4.52 15.64 -4.96
CA SER A 70 -5.91 15.37 -5.32
C SER A 70 -6.38 14.03 -4.71
N PHE A 71 -7.51 14.06 -4.01
CA PHE A 71 -8.12 12.90 -3.37
C PHE A 71 -9.45 12.53 -4.01
N SER A 72 -9.64 11.23 -4.20
CA SER A 72 -10.90 10.65 -4.66
C SER A 72 -11.24 9.39 -3.87
N ARG A 73 -12.52 9.19 -3.58
CA ARG A 73 -13.03 8.00 -2.90
C ARG A 73 -13.99 7.27 -3.83
N ILE A 74 -13.75 5.99 -4.02
CA ILE A 74 -14.61 5.07 -4.76
C ILE A 74 -15.12 4.05 -3.75
N GLN A 75 -16.43 4.05 -3.52
CA GLN A 75 -17.08 3.00 -2.74
C GLN A 75 -17.40 1.85 -3.69
N PHE A 76 -16.83 0.67 -3.44
CA PHE A 76 -17.12 -0.50 -4.23
C PHE A 76 -18.46 -1.09 -3.76
N THR A 77 -19.38 -1.23 -4.71
CA THR A 77 -20.71 -1.81 -4.51
C THR A 77 -20.95 -2.86 -5.59
N PRO A 78 -21.91 -3.80 -5.38
CA PRO A 78 -22.17 -4.87 -6.35
C PRO A 78 -22.61 -4.37 -7.74
N ASP A 79 -23.20 -3.18 -7.80
CA ASP A 79 -23.72 -2.52 -9.00
C ASP A 79 -22.71 -1.58 -9.69
N LEU A 80 -21.55 -1.34 -9.07
CA LEU A 80 -20.52 -0.45 -9.62
C LEU A 80 -20.00 -0.99 -10.96
N MET A 81 -20.07 -0.18 -12.01
CA MET A 81 -19.56 -0.55 -13.33
C MET A 81 -18.10 -0.13 -13.53
N PRO A 82 -17.33 -0.82 -14.40
CA PRO A 82 -15.98 -0.40 -14.77
C PRO A 82 -15.90 1.06 -15.23
N SER A 83 -16.89 1.54 -15.99
CA SER A 83 -16.95 2.93 -16.48
C SER A 83 -17.15 3.96 -15.38
N ASP A 84 -17.71 3.56 -14.24
CA ASP A 84 -17.89 4.46 -13.09
C ASP A 84 -16.56 4.71 -12.37
N ILE A 85 -15.57 3.83 -12.60
CA ILE A 85 -14.19 3.94 -12.10
C ILE A 85 -13.34 4.67 -13.14
N THR A 86 -13.34 4.19 -14.37
CA THR A 86 -12.46 4.66 -15.45
C THR A 86 -12.94 5.95 -16.12
N GLY A 87 -14.23 6.24 -16.06
CA GLY A 87 -14.85 7.35 -16.76
C GLY A 87 -15.64 6.90 -17.99
N THR A 88 -16.38 7.85 -18.56
CA THR A 88 -17.34 7.59 -19.63
C THR A 88 -17.36 8.74 -20.63
N MET A 89 -17.83 8.46 -21.85
CA MET A 89 -18.04 9.47 -22.88
C MET A 89 -19.48 9.99 -22.78
N ILE A 90 -19.64 11.28 -22.51
CA ILE A 90 -20.95 11.92 -22.41
C ILE A 90 -21.21 12.72 -23.68
N LEU A 91 -22.41 12.58 -24.24
CA LEU A 91 -22.83 13.39 -25.39
C LEU A 91 -23.01 14.85 -24.96
N ASN A 92 -22.24 15.76 -25.54
CA ASN A 92 -22.42 17.17 -25.26
C ASN A 92 -23.59 17.73 -26.09
N GLN A 93 -24.73 17.94 -25.43
CA GLN A 93 -25.97 18.42 -26.08
C GLN A 93 -25.95 19.93 -26.39
N LYS A 94 -24.90 20.68 -26.00
CA LYS A 94 -24.82 22.15 -26.18
C LYS A 94 -24.15 22.57 -27.49
N SER A 95 -23.47 21.68 -28.19
CA SER A 95 -22.83 21.94 -29.47
C SER A 95 -23.72 21.42 -30.61
N GLN A 96 -23.83 22.19 -31.70
CA GLN A 96 -24.58 21.78 -32.91
C GLN A 96 -24.01 20.49 -33.52
N ASP A 97 -22.73 20.24 -33.30
CA ASP A 97 -22.10 18.93 -33.47
C ASP A 97 -22.18 18.18 -32.15
N SER A 98 -22.91 17.06 -32.14
CA SER A 98 -23.04 16.11 -31.03
C SER A 98 -21.69 15.45 -30.68
N LEU A 99 -20.73 16.22 -30.17
CA LEU A 99 -19.40 15.76 -29.81
C LEU A 99 -19.46 15.01 -28.48
N PHE A 100 -18.99 13.76 -28.50
CA PHE A 100 -18.76 13.00 -27.28
C PHE A 100 -17.58 13.62 -26.51
N THR A 101 -17.80 14.04 -25.27
CA THR A 101 -16.77 14.58 -24.38
C THR A 101 -16.42 13.56 -23.31
N PHE A 102 -15.12 13.34 -23.09
CA PHE A 102 -14.66 12.43 -22.04
C PHE A 102 -14.89 13.03 -20.66
N HIS A 103 -15.69 12.33 -19.85
CA HIS A 103 -15.85 12.64 -18.43
C HIS A 103 -14.96 11.71 -17.62
N LYS A 104 -13.93 12.30 -17.00
CA LYS A 104 -12.95 11.58 -16.17
C LYS A 104 -13.64 10.85 -15.03
N GLY A 105 -13.27 9.59 -14.85
CA GLY A 105 -13.68 8.81 -13.67
C GLY A 105 -12.92 9.23 -12.41
N PRO A 106 -13.35 8.74 -11.24
CA PRO A 106 -12.72 9.03 -9.95
C PRO A 106 -11.27 8.56 -9.82
N ILE A 107 -10.78 7.67 -10.70
CA ILE A 107 -9.36 7.27 -10.70
C ILE A 107 -8.41 8.35 -11.22
N PHE A 108 -8.91 9.42 -11.86
CA PHE A 108 -8.09 10.53 -12.30
C PHE A 108 -7.76 11.49 -11.14
N SER A 109 -7.28 10.92 -10.04
CA SER A 109 -6.85 11.59 -8.82
C SER A 109 -5.51 11.00 -8.39
N GLN A 110 -4.67 11.78 -7.73
CA GLN A 110 -3.34 11.33 -7.28
C GLN A 110 -3.44 10.28 -6.17
N ILE A 111 -4.37 10.48 -5.23
CA ILE A 111 -4.72 9.49 -4.23
C ILE A 111 -6.15 9.01 -4.46
N VAL A 112 -6.30 7.69 -4.59
CA VAL A 112 -7.59 7.02 -4.76
C VAL A 112 -7.80 6.04 -3.62
N LEU A 113 -8.81 6.30 -2.80
CA LEU A 113 -9.32 5.35 -1.81
C LEU A 113 -10.37 4.44 -2.46
N ALA A 114 -10.04 3.17 -2.65
CA ALA A 114 -10.96 2.15 -3.16
C ALA A 114 -11.54 1.36 -1.98
N ASP A 115 -12.67 1.82 -1.44
CA ASP A 115 -13.26 1.29 -0.23
C ASP A 115 -14.05 0.00 -0.51
N GLU A 116 -13.81 -1.05 0.28
CA GLU A 116 -14.49 -2.35 0.21
C GLU A 116 -14.37 -3.01 -1.17
N ILE A 117 -13.16 -3.06 -1.73
CA ILE A 117 -12.89 -3.56 -3.09
C ILE A 117 -13.47 -4.97 -3.35
N ASN A 118 -13.61 -5.78 -2.30
CA ASN A 118 -14.22 -7.10 -2.34
C ASN A 118 -15.73 -7.09 -2.55
N ARG A 119 -16.44 -5.95 -2.54
CA ARG A 119 -17.90 -5.90 -2.76
C ARG A 119 -18.30 -5.74 -4.23
N ALA A 120 -17.40 -5.33 -5.11
CA ALA A 120 -17.70 -5.22 -6.55
C ALA A 120 -17.39 -6.51 -7.30
N THR A 121 -18.00 -6.66 -8.47
CA THR A 121 -17.77 -7.81 -9.34
C THR A 121 -16.29 -7.91 -9.79
N PRO A 122 -15.79 -9.11 -10.13
CA PRO A 122 -14.42 -9.30 -10.62
C PRO A 122 -14.06 -8.43 -11.83
N LYS A 123 -15.04 -8.10 -12.69
CA LYS A 123 -14.84 -7.23 -13.86
C LYS A 123 -14.55 -5.78 -13.43
N THR A 124 -15.27 -5.29 -12.42
CA THR A 124 -15.08 -3.94 -11.86
C THR A 124 -13.75 -3.85 -11.09
N GLN A 125 -13.40 -4.88 -10.31
CA GLN A 125 -12.09 -4.98 -9.66
C GLN A 125 -10.94 -4.93 -10.67
N SER A 126 -11.07 -5.68 -11.77
CA SER A 126 -10.06 -5.73 -12.84
C SER A 126 -9.79 -4.37 -13.47
N ALA A 127 -10.82 -3.53 -13.65
CA ALA A 127 -10.67 -2.19 -14.22
C ALA A 127 -9.76 -1.28 -13.38
N LEU A 128 -9.88 -1.33 -12.05
CA LEU A 128 -8.99 -0.60 -11.14
C LEU A 128 -7.55 -1.19 -11.18
N LEU A 129 -7.43 -2.51 -11.15
CA LEU A 129 -6.15 -3.20 -11.10
C LEU A 129 -5.34 -3.07 -12.40
N GLU A 130 -6.02 -2.97 -13.54
CA GLU A 130 -5.40 -2.67 -14.82
C GLU A 130 -4.87 -1.23 -14.83
N ALA A 131 -5.67 -0.26 -14.37
CA ALA A 131 -5.24 1.12 -14.22
C ALA A 131 -4.02 1.26 -13.30
N MET A 132 -3.96 0.48 -12.22
CA MET A 132 -2.81 0.39 -11.31
C MET A 132 -1.55 -0.15 -11.99
N ALA A 133 -1.68 -1.18 -12.83
CA ALA A 133 -0.54 -1.79 -13.50
C ALA A 133 0.01 -0.91 -14.64
N GLU A 134 -0.89 -0.36 -15.46
CA GLU A 134 -0.54 0.34 -16.70
C GLU A 134 -0.37 1.86 -16.54
N ASN A 135 -0.80 2.42 -15.40
CA ASN A 135 -0.85 3.88 -15.14
C ASN A 135 -1.58 4.67 -16.25
N THR A 136 -2.43 3.98 -17.01
CA THR A 136 -3.10 4.46 -18.21
C THR A 136 -4.44 3.73 -18.29
N VAL A 137 -5.43 4.39 -18.86
CA VAL A 137 -6.75 3.80 -19.09
C VAL A 137 -7.18 4.05 -20.52
N THR A 138 -7.66 3.02 -21.20
CA THR A 138 -8.12 3.10 -22.59
C THR A 138 -9.64 3.08 -22.64
N ILE A 139 -10.23 4.13 -23.22
CA ILE A 139 -11.69 4.29 -23.33
C ILE A 139 -12.01 4.60 -24.78
N MET A 140 -12.84 3.77 -25.41
CA MET A 140 -13.24 3.90 -26.82
C MET A 140 -12.06 4.04 -27.79
N GLY A 141 -10.94 3.35 -27.51
CA GLY A 141 -9.73 3.38 -28.33
C GLY A 141 -8.75 4.52 -28.03
N GLU A 142 -9.10 5.45 -27.14
CA GLU A 142 -8.19 6.51 -26.70
C GLU A 142 -7.58 6.19 -25.33
N SER A 143 -6.25 6.14 -25.28
CA SER A 143 -5.50 5.99 -24.02
C SER A 143 -5.33 7.34 -23.31
N LYS A 144 -5.64 7.37 -22.02
CA LYS A 144 -5.50 8.53 -21.13
C LYS A 144 -4.55 8.19 -19.99
N LEU A 145 -3.55 9.03 -19.77
CA LEU A 145 -2.61 8.88 -18.66
C LEU A 145 -3.24 9.28 -17.33
N LEU A 146 -2.92 8.54 -16.28
CA LEU A 146 -3.29 8.88 -14.91
C LEU A 146 -2.36 9.97 -14.35
N PRO A 147 -2.86 10.79 -13.39
CA PRO A 147 -2.04 11.83 -12.77
C PRO A 147 -0.86 11.21 -12.00
N LYS A 148 0.21 11.97 -11.82
CA LYS A 148 1.40 11.53 -11.06
C LYS A 148 1.52 12.34 -9.76
N PRO A 149 1.94 11.73 -8.65
CA PRO A 149 1.96 10.29 -8.42
C PRO A 149 0.53 9.71 -8.50
N PHE A 150 0.41 8.44 -8.91
CA PHE A 150 -0.85 7.70 -8.87
C PHE A 150 -0.75 6.66 -7.74
N PHE A 151 -1.55 6.82 -6.70
CA PHE A 151 -1.54 5.95 -5.54
C PHE A 151 -2.96 5.50 -5.19
N VAL A 152 -3.22 4.22 -5.42
CA VAL A 152 -4.41 3.53 -4.93
C VAL A 152 -4.14 2.92 -3.56
N LEU A 153 -5.02 3.24 -2.62
CA LEU A 153 -5.16 2.50 -1.37
C LEU A 153 -6.53 1.81 -1.37
N ALA A 154 -6.51 0.49 -1.49
CA ALA A 154 -7.73 -0.31 -1.47
C ALA A 154 -8.01 -0.78 -0.04
N THR A 155 -9.27 -0.87 0.37
CA THR A 155 -9.65 -1.43 1.67
C THR A 155 -10.42 -2.73 1.51
N GLN A 156 -10.25 -3.61 2.49
CA GLN A 156 -11.07 -4.82 2.65
C GLN A 156 -11.58 -4.89 4.08
N ASN A 157 -12.83 -5.33 4.22
CA ASN A 157 -13.41 -5.64 5.52
C ASN A 157 -13.43 -7.17 5.71
N PRO A 158 -12.71 -7.72 6.69
CA PRO A 158 -12.59 -9.16 6.86
C PRO A 158 -13.86 -9.82 7.44
N VAL A 159 -14.78 -9.05 8.04
CA VAL A 159 -15.93 -9.59 8.78
C VAL A 159 -17.16 -9.81 7.90
N ASP A 160 -17.32 -9.00 6.85
CA ASP A 160 -18.48 -9.04 5.98
C ASP A 160 -18.17 -9.90 4.76
N LEU A 161 -18.52 -11.19 4.83
CA LEU A 161 -18.27 -12.16 3.77
C LEU A 161 -19.47 -12.31 2.81
N GLU A 162 -20.66 -11.86 3.21
CA GLU A 162 -21.88 -12.07 2.43
C GLU A 162 -21.95 -11.10 1.24
N GLY A 163 -22.16 -11.64 0.04
CA GLY A 163 -22.20 -10.83 -1.19
C GLY A 163 -20.84 -10.22 -1.58
N THR A 164 -19.74 -10.84 -1.14
CA THR A 164 -18.37 -10.40 -1.49
C THR A 164 -17.70 -11.33 -2.50
N TYR A 165 -16.83 -10.74 -3.32
CA TYR A 165 -15.95 -11.37 -4.28
C TYR A 165 -14.50 -11.17 -3.80
N PRO A 166 -13.86 -12.19 -3.19
CA PRO A 166 -12.49 -12.06 -2.74
C PRO A 166 -11.57 -11.77 -3.92
N LEU A 167 -10.56 -10.93 -3.71
CA LEU A 167 -9.55 -10.69 -4.72
C LEU A 167 -8.78 -12.00 -4.98
N PRO A 168 -8.72 -12.49 -6.22
CA PRO A 168 -7.84 -13.60 -6.56
C PRO A 168 -6.39 -13.30 -6.19
N GLU A 169 -5.64 -14.36 -5.90
CA GLU A 169 -4.23 -14.30 -5.48
C GLU A 169 -3.36 -13.45 -6.44
N ALA A 170 -3.52 -13.68 -7.76
CA ALA A 170 -2.83 -12.93 -8.80
C ALA A 170 -3.19 -11.43 -8.83
N GLN A 171 -4.35 -11.05 -8.30
CA GLN A 171 -4.79 -9.66 -8.15
C GLN A 171 -4.20 -9.03 -6.90
N MET A 172 -4.19 -9.74 -5.77
CA MET A 172 -3.55 -9.28 -4.53
C MET A 172 -2.06 -9.00 -4.72
N ASP A 173 -1.35 -9.81 -5.51
CA ASP A 173 0.08 -9.64 -5.77
C ASP A 173 0.44 -8.30 -6.47
N ARG A 174 -0.53 -7.60 -7.08
CA ARG A 174 -0.34 -6.26 -7.66
C ARG A 174 -0.17 -5.16 -6.59
N PHE A 175 -0.60 -5.41 -5.35
CA PHE A 175 -0.37 -4.50 -4.24
C PHE A 175 1.04 -4.69 -3.69
N LEU A 176 1.76 -3.59 -3.50
CA LEU A 176 3.11 -3.61 -2.93
C LEU A 176 3.08 -4.20 -1.52
N CYS A 177 2.12 -3.78 -0.70
CA CYS A 177 1.93 -4.25 0.65
C CYS A 177 0.45 -4.44 1.04
N LYS A 178 0.22 -5.35 1.98
CA LYS A 178 -1.02 -5.51 2.75
C LYS A 178 -0.77 -5.03 4.18
N ILE A 179 -1.49 -3.99 4.58
CA ILE A 179 -1.35 -3.27 5.84
C ILE A 179 -2.56 -3.61 6.71
N ASP A 180 -2.31 -4.15 7.90
CA ASP A 180 -3.38 -4.41 8.85
C ASP A 180 -3.50 -3.23 9.83
N MET A 181 -4.71 -2.73 10.00
CA MET A 181 -5.06 -1.75 11.02
C MET A 181 -5.65 -2.44 12.24
N GLU A 182 -4.94 -2.33 13.35
CA GLU A 182 -5.35 -2.89 14.63
C GLU A 182 -6.51 -2.08 15.24
N TYR A 183 -7.31 -2.71 16.10
CA TYR A 183 -8.34 -1.97 16.81
C TYR A 183 -7.70 -1.07 17.89
N PRO A 184 -8.10 0.21 18.01
CA PRO A 184 -7.48 1.12 18.97
C PRO A 184 -7.65 0.62 20.42
N ASN A 185 -6.59 0.77 21.22
CA ASN A 185 -6.65 0.46 22.64
C ASN A 185 -7.49 1.50 23.42
N LYS A 186 -7.77 1.24 24.70
CA LYS A 186 -8.63 2.12 25.52
C LYS A 186 -8.14 3.57 25.59
N GLU A 187 -6.83 3.80 25.65
CA GLU A 187 -6.24 5.13 25.71
C GLU A 187 -6.40 5.86 24.37
N GLN A 188 -6.15 5.16 23.26
CA GLN A 188 -6.35 5.67 21.91
C GLN A 188 -7.83 5.98 21.66
N LEU A 189 -8.77 5.12 22.07
CA LEU A 189 -10.20 5.40 21.96
C LEU A 189 -10.62 6.65 22.74
N LYS A 190 -10.08 6.83 23.95
CA LYS A 190 -10.33 8.02 24.76
C LYS A 190 -9.85 9.28 24.04
N GLU A 191 -8.65 9.24 23.46
CA GLU A 191 -8.10 10.36 22.71
C GLU A 191 -8.85 10.62 21.39
N ILE A 192 -9.29 9.57 20.68
CA ILE A 192 -10.14 9.69 19.48
C ILE A 192 -11.45 10.40 19.83
N ILE A 193 -12.13 10.00 20.92
CA ILE A 193 -13.37 10.64 21.37
C ILE A 193 -13.11 12.10 21.74
N LYS A 194 -12.01 12.37 22.43
CA LYS A 194 -11.62 13.74 22.80
C LYS A 194 -11.50 14.62 21.56
N ARG A 195 -10.74 14.20 20.54
CA ARG A 195 -10.51 15.02 19.32
C ARG A 195 -11.76 15.13 18.43
N THR A 196 -12.50 14.04 18.25
CA THR A 196 -13.64 14.01 17.31
C THR A 196 -14.92 14.60 17.87
N VAL A 197 -15.22 14.38 19.16
CA VAL A 197 -16.47 14.83 19.79
C VAL A 197 -16.31 16.21 20.44
N GLN A 198 -15.14 16.52 21.01
CA GLN A 198 -14.91 17.82 21.66
C GLN A 198 -14.46 18.92 20.68
N ARG A 199 -14.45 18.62 19.37
CA ARG A 199 -14.19 19.54 18.24
C ARG A 199 -12.92 20.39 18.41
N GLU A 200 -11.78 19.72 18.43
CA GLU A 200 -10.54 20.38 18.03
C GLU A 200 -10.52 20.38 16.49
N ASP A 201 -10.91 21.48 15.86
CA ASP A 201 -10.72 21.66 14.40
C ASP A 201 -9.22 21.83 14.13
N ILE A 202 -8.51 20.69 14.05
CA ILE A 202 -7.09 20.66 13.70
C ILE A 202 -6.99 20.92 12.19
N ALA A 203 -6.64 22.15 11.84
CA ALA A 203 -6.32 22.49 10.47
C ALA A 203 -4.96 21.87 10.10
N LEU A 204 -4.97 20.94 9.15
CA LEU A 204 -3.75 20.35 8.60
C LEU A 204 -2.99 21.39 7.79
N ASN A 205 -1.73 21.64 8.13
CA ASN A 205 -0.86 22.53 7.41
C ASN A 205 -0.14 21.76 6.30
N SER A 206 -0.61 21.91 5.06
CA SER A 206 0.10 21.32 3.93
C SER A 206 1.39 22.08 3.65
N ARG A 207 2.51 21.36 3.71
CA ARG A 207 3.86 21.88 3.37
C ARG A 207 4.56 21.07 2.29
N LEU A 208 4.02 19.91 1.94
CA LEU A 208 4.55 19.02 0.92
C LEU A 208 3.75 19.23 -0.37
N GLN A 209 4.44 19.47 -1.48
CA GLN A 209 3.83 19.62 -2.80
C GLN A 209 4.01 18.34 -3.63
N GLU A 210 3.26 18.24 -4.73
CA GLU A 210 3.39 17.13 -5.70
C GLU A 210 4.84 16.94 -6.18
N GLU A 211 5.53 18.04 -6.48
CA GLU A 211 6.89 18.05 -7.00
C GLU A 211 7.89 17.46 -6.00
N ASP A 212 7.75 17.83 -4.72
CA ASP A 212 8.57 17.30 -3.62
C ASP A 212 8.39 15.78 -3.52
N LEU A 213 7.15 15.29 -3.59
CA LEU A 213 6.88 13.86 -3.49
C LEU A 213 7.45 13.08 -4.68
N LEU A 214 7.31 13.58 -5.90
CA LEU A 214 7.92 12.97 -7.09
C LEU A 214 9.44 12.95 -7.00
N GLN A 215 10.05 13.96 -6.38
CA GLN A 215 11.48 14.02 -6.13
C GLN A 215 11.91 13.03 -5.05
N MET A 216 11.17 12.91 -3.95
CA MET A 216 11.37 11.90 -2.91
C MET A 216 11.27 10.48 -3.48
N GLN A 217 10.31 10.19 -4.35
CA GLN A 217 10.19 8.89 -5.04
C GLN A 217 11.40 8.58 -5.95
N LYS A 218 12.05 9.61 -6.51
CA LYS A 218 13.31 9.42 -7.27
C LYS A 218 14.46 9.07 -6.33
N LEU A 219 14.67 9.85 -5.27
CA LEU A 219 15.72 9.61 -4.27
C LEU A 219 15.56 8.26 -3.59
N CYS A 220 14.34 7.88 -3.23
CA CYS A 220 14.02 6.57 -2.66
C CYS A 220 14.50 5.42 -3.56
N ARG A 221 14.42 5.56 -4.90
CA ARG A 221 14.90 4.53 -5.83
C ARG A 221 16.43 4.44 -5.88
N GLU A 222 17.11 5.56 -5.63
CA GLU A 222 18.58 5.68 -5.62
C GLU A 222 19.24 5.14 -4.35
N ILE A 223 18.48 4.86 -3.29
CA ILE A 223 19.01 4.20 -2.08
C ILE A 223 19.77 2.93 -2.44
N LEU A 224 20.97 2.79 -1.88
CA LEU A 224 21.89 1.70 -2.17
C LEU A 224 21.44 0.41 -1.49
N VAL A 225 21.66 -0.71 -2.17
CA VAL A 225 21.46 -2.05 -1.62
C VAL A 225 22.75 -2.81 -1.86
N ALA A 226 23.42 -3.22 -0.78
CA ALA A 226 24.62 -4.03 -0.87
C ALA A 226 24.26 -5.47 -1.26
N ASP A 227 25.22 -6.19 -1.84
CA ASP A 227 25.00 -7.55 -2.35
C ASP A 227 24.57 -8.50 -1.21
N GLU A 228 25.12 -8.34 0.00
CA GLU A 228 24.75 -9.16 1.16
C GLU A 228 23.28 -8.96 1.58
N ILE A 229 22.74 -7.75 1.38
CA ILE A 229 21.33 -7.44 1.65
C ILE A 229 20.43 -8.08 0.59
N MET A 230 20.88 -8.07 -0.67
CA MET A 230 20.18 -8.73 -1.77
C MET A 230 20.16 -10.24 -1.56
N GLU A 231 21.28 -10.85 -1.19
CA GLU A 231 21.38 -12.27 -0.86
C GLU A 231 20.47 -12.65 0.30
N PHE A 232 20.47 -11.87 1.38
CA PHE A 232 19.54 -12.07 2.50
C PHE A 232 18.08 -12.00 2.06
N ALA A 233 17.71 -11.04 1.23
CA ALA A 233 16.35 -10.91 0.70
C ALA A 233 15.97 -12.09 -0.21
N ILE A 234 16.91 -12.59 -1.03
CA ILE A 234 16.72 -13.78 -1.86
C ILE A 234 16.52 -15.01 -0.97
N LEU A 235 17.37 -15.21 0.04
CA LEU A 235 17.24 -16.30 1.00
C LEU A 235 15.89 -16.27 1.71
N LEU A 236 15.44 -15.09 2.15
CA LEU A 236 14.13 -14.96 2.79
C LEU A 236 13.00 -15.39 1.84
N ILE A 237 13.05 -14.98 0.56
CA ILE A 237 12.04 -15.33 -0.44
C ILE A 237 12.12 -16.82 -0.80
N SER A 238 13.30 -17.38 -1.02
CA SER A 238 13.49 -18.82 -1.30
C SER A 238 12.97 -19.67 -0.13
N SER A 239 13.21 -19.24 1.11
CA SER A 239 12.74 -19.93 2.30
C SER A 239 11.22 -19.91 2.48
N THR A 240 10.48 -19.07 1.73
CA THR A 240 9.00 -19.14 1.70
C THR A 240 8.48 -20.23 0.77
N GLN A 241 9.31 -20.77 -0.13
CA GLN A 241 8.89 -21.77 -1.11
C GLN A 241 8.97 -23.17 -0.51
N PRO A 242 7.87 -23.94 -0.44
CA PRO A 242 7.87 -25.26 0.20
C PRO A 242 8.79 -26.30 -0.48
N GLN A 243 9.14 -26.08 -1.75
CA GLN A 243 10.07 -26.92 -2.51
C GLN A 243 11.54 -26.51 -2.40
N SER A 244 11.84 -25.41 -1.70
CA SER A 244 13.22 -24.94 -1.52
C SER A 244 13.97 -25.78 -0.50
N GLU A 245 15.27 -25.93 -0.70
CA GLU A 245 16.18 -26.55 0.28
C GLU A 245 16.31 -25.68 1.55
N ASP A 246 16.16 -24.36 1.41
CA ASP A 246 16.22 -23.39 2.52
C ASP A 246 14.95 -23.37 3.38
N ALA A 247 13.87 -24.03 2.94
CA ALA A 247 12.58 -23.99 3.62
C ALA A 247 12.59 -24.84 4.90
N SER A 248 12.07 -24.27 5.99
CA SER A 248 11.86 -25.02 7.23
C SER A 248 10.75 -26.07 7.07
N GLU A 249 10.75 -27.09 7.93
CA GLU A 249 9.70 -28.12 7.93
C GLU A 249 8.30 -27.53 8.12
N GLN A 250 8.21 -26.41 8.86
CA GLN A 250 6.97 -25.66 9.00
C GLN A 250 6.48 -25.11 7.65
N ILE A 251 7.36 -24.50 6.86
CA ILE A 251 7.01 -23.98 5.52
C ILE A 251 6.59 -25.12 4.59
N LYS A 252 7.35 -26.22 4.57
CA LYS A 252 7.03 -27.39 3.72
C LYS A 252 5.65 -27.98 3.99
N SER A 253 5.21 -27.94 5.26
CA SER A 253 3.94 -28.53 5.69
C SER A 253 2.76 -27.57 5.57
N TYR A 254 2.98 -26.27 5.85
CA TYR A 254 1.89 -25.30 6.00
C TYR A 254 1.75 -24.30 4.85
N VAL A 255 2.73 -24.22 3.95
CA VAL A 255 2.68 -23.31 2.80
C VAL A 255 2.49 -24.11 1.52
N ARG A 256 1.43 -23.81 0.78
CA ARG A 256 1.15 -24.37 -0.54
C ARG A 256 1.97 -23.66 -1.63
N TYR A 257 2.03 -22.33 -1.56
CA TYR A 257 2.81 -21.49 -2.49
C TYR A 257 3.42 -20.31 -1.74
N GLY A 258 4.73 -20.13 -1.90
CA GLY A 258 5.49 -19.02 -1.33
C GLY A 258 5.48 -17.77 -2.20
N ALA A 259 6.17 -16.73 -1.73
CA ALA A 259 6.29 -15.47 -2.44
C ALA A 259 7.15 -15.61 -3.71
N GLY A 260 6.67 -15.03 -4.82
CA GLY A 260 7.39 -15.03 -6.10
C GLY A 260 8.36 -13.85 -6.28
N PRO A 261 8.90 -13.66 -7.51
CA PRO A 261 9.85 -12.58 -7.83
C PRO A 261 9.32 -11.17 -7.54
N ARG A 262 8.00 -10.95 -7.67
CA ARG A 262 7.35 -9.68 -7.31
C ARG A 262 7.39 -9.41 -5.81
N GLY A 263 7.38 -10.46 -4.98
CA GLY A 263 7.63 -10.36 -3.54
C GLY A 263 9.02 -9.80 -3.25
N LEU A 264 10.06 -10.35 -3.89
CA LEU A 264 11.43 -9.84 -3.76
C LEU A 264 11.56 -8.37 -4.18
N GLN A 265 11.02 -8.01 -5.35
CA GLN A 265 11.04 -6.62 -5.83
C GLN A 265 10.31 -5.67 -4.87
N SER A 266 9.15 -6.10 -4.35
CA SER A 266 8.36 -5.33 -3.38
C SER A 266 9.10 -5.14 -2.07
N LEU A 267 9.79 -6.18 -1.60
CA LEU A 267 10.58 -6.17 -0.39
C LEU A 267 11.71 -5.14 -0.46
N ILE A 268 12.49 -5.16 -1.55
CA ILE A 268 13.58 -4.21 -1.75
C ILE A 268 13.04 -2.77 -1.91
N ARG A 269 11.96 -2.57 -2.67
CA ARG A 269 11.36 -1.25 -2.85
C ARG A 269 10.87 -0.66 -1.53
N LEU A 270 10.17 -1.45 -0.70
CA LEU A 270 9.67 -0.98 0.59
C LEU A 270 10.81 -0.79 1.60
N ALA A 271 11.83 -1.65 1.58
CA ALA A 271 13.03 -1.51 2.42
C ALA A 271 13.83 -0.23 2.08
N LYS A 272 13.95 0.12 0.80
CA LYS A 272 14.52 1.41 0.36
C LYS A 272 13.70 2.58 0.88
N ALA A 273 12.37 2.51 0.79
CA ALA A 273 11.50 3.57 1.31
C ALA A 273 11.64 3.74 2.82
N ARG A 274 11.75 2.64 3.58
CA ARG A 274 12.04 2.70 5.01
C ARG A 274 13.41 3.34 5.28
N ALA A 275 14.47 2.84 4.66
CA ALA A 275 15.82 3.39 4.84
C ALA A 275 15.87 4.89 4.53
N PHE A 276 15.20 5.30 3.44
CA PHE A 276 15.01 6.69 3.08
C PHE A 276 14.28 7.46 4.17
N THR A 277 13.14 7.02 4.69
CA THR A 277 12.43 7.73 5.77
C THR A 277 13.19 7.78 7.10
N GLU A 278 14.18 6.91 7.29
CA GLU A 278 15.05 6.85 8.48
C GLU A 278 16.35 7.65 8.26
N GLY A 279 16.45 8.44 7.18
CA GLY A 279 17.62 9.28 6.89
C GLY A 279 18.87 8.52 6.45
N ARG A 280 18.75 7.25 6.03
CA ARG A 280 19.88 6.42 5.61
C ARG A 280 19.98 6.33 4.09
N TYR A 281 21.22 6.28 3.59
CA TYR A 281 21.55 6.17 2.16
C TYR A 281 21.64 4.72 1.64
N HIS A 282 21.57 3.75 2.55
CA HIS A 282 21.64 2.34 2.21
C HIS A 282 20.62 1.52 3.01
N VAL A 283 20.18 0.43 2.42
CA VAL A 283 19.32 -0.57 3.06
C VAL A 283 20.15 -1.40 4.05
N SER A 284 19.52 -1.81 5.14
CA SER A 284 20.05 -2.75 6.12
C SER A 284 19.20 -4.03 6.16
N ILE A 285 19.74 -5.11 6.74
CA ILE A 285 18.97 -6.33 7.00
C ILE A 285 17.74 -6.03 7.87
N GLY A 286 17.87 -5.08 8.81
CA GLY A 286 16.77 -4.63 9.66
C GLY A 286 15.61 -4.07 8.85
N ASP A 287 15.89 -3.36 7.74
CA ASP A 287 14.86 -2.84 6.83
C ASP A 287 14.05 -3.96 6.20
N VAL A 288 14.74 -4.92 5.61
CA VAL A 288 14.15 -6.08 4.94
C VAL A 288 13.22 -6.83 5.90
N LYS A 289 13.65 -7.03 7.16
CA LYS A 289 12.85 -7.74 8.17
C LYS A 289 11.57 -7.00 8.56
N GLU A 290 11.64 -5.70 8.76
CA GLU A 290 10.48 -4.90 9.16
C GLU A 290 9.42 -4.84 8.06
N VAL A 291 9.87 -4.76 6.80
CA VAL A 291 8.94 -4.72 5.66
C VAL A 291 8.46 -6.11 5.23
N ALA A 292 9.04 -7.19 5.76
CA ALA A 292 8.72 -8.56 5.35
C ALA A 292 7.25 -8.92 5.58
N LEU A 293 6.70 -8.65 6.76
CA LEU A 293 5.29 -8.93 7.06
C LEU A 293 4.32 -8.25 6.08
N PRO A 294 4.31 -6.90 5.97
CA PRO A 294 3.36 -6.22 5.09
C PRO A 294 3.58 -6.54 3.60
N VAL A 295 4.78 -6.96 3.19
CA VAL A 295 5.05 -7.37 1.81
C VAL A 295 4.64 -8.82 1.54
N LEU A 296 4.85 -9.75 2.48
CA LEU A 296 4.76 -11.18 2.19
C LEU A 296 3.43 -11.80 2.62
N ARG A 297 2.70 -11.23 3.59
CA ARG A 297 1.50 -11.85 4.17
C ARG A 297 0.38 -12.17 3.18
N HIS A 298 0.26 -11.40 2.09
CA HIS A 298 -0.70 -11.64 1.01
C HIS A 298 -0.12 -12.40 -0.18
N ARG A 299 1.11 -12.88 -0.04
CA ARG A 299 1.87 -13.65 -1.04
C ARG A 299 2.22 -15.06 -0.56
N LEU A 300 1.79 -15.43 0.64
CA LEU A 300 1.90 -16.78 1.18
C LEU A 300 0.50 -17.41 1.22
N PHE A 301 0.39 -18.58 0.61
CA PHE A 301 -0.87 -19.32 0.54
C PHE A 301 -0.75 -20.57 1.38
N LEU A 302 -1.63 -20.70 2.35
CA LEU A 302 -1.56 -21.77 3.34
C LEU A 302 -2.20 -23.06 2.83
N THR A 303 -1.79 -24.18 3.41
CA THR A 303 -2.46 -25.47 3.23
C THR A 303 -3.73 -25.51 4.09
N PHE A 304 -4.65 -26.43 3.77
CA PHE A 304 -5.90 -26.55 4.54
C PHE A 304 -5.61 -27.02 5.98
N GLU A 305 -4.58 -27.84 6.14
CA GLU A 305 -4.07 -28.32 7.42
C GLU A 305 -3.61 -27.15 8.30
N ALA A 306 -2.87 -26.20 7.72
CA ALA A 306 -2.42 -25.01 8.42
C ALA A 306 -3.61 -24.15 8.90
N GLU A 307 -4.60 -23.94 8.04
CA GLU A 307 -5.81 -23.22 8.39
C GLU A 307 -6.61 -23.92 9.51
N ALA A 308 -6.73 -25.25 9.43
CA ALA A 308 -7.41 -26.07 10.43
C ALA A 308 -6.72 -26.02 11.81
N GLU A 309 -5.40 -25.88 11.84
CA GLU A 309 -4.61 -25.71 13.07
C GLU A 309 -4.57 -24.25 13.56
N GLY A 310 -5.27 -23.33 12.88
CA GLY A 310 -5.32 -21.92 13.25
C GLY A 310 -4.03 -21.16 12.97
N MET A 311 -3.16 -21.68 12.10
CA MET A 311 -1.97 -20.96 11.65
C MET A 311 -2.38 -19.78 10.77
N THR A 312 -1.70 -18.65 10.98
CA THR A 312 -1.84 -17.47 10.12
C THR A 312 -0.54 -17.21 9.36
N THR A 313 -0.64 -16.51 8.24
CA THR A 313 0.54 -16.12 7.45
C THR A 313 1.52 -15.29 8.29
N ASP A 314 1.01 -14.41 9.16
CA ASP A 314 1.84 -13.62 10.07
C ASP A 314 2.60 -14.49 11.09
N ILE A 315 1.99 -15.53 11.67
CA ILE A 315 2.67 -16.47 12.58
C ILE A 315 3.82 -17.19 11.83
N ILE A 316 3.55 -17.69 10.63
CA ILE A 316 4.54 -18.41 9.82
C ILE A 316 5.69 -17.48 9.42
N LEU A 317 5.39 -16.25 9.00
CA LEU A 317 6.41 -15.26 8.63
C LEU A 317 7.26 -14.85 9.83
N HIS A 318 6.67 -14.69 11.02
CA HIS A 318 7.44 -14.41 12.23
C HIS A 318 8.42 -15.54 12.56
N ASN A 319 7.98 -16.79 12.47
CA ASN A 319 8.85 -17.95 12.69
C ASN A 319 9.97 -18.01 11.66
N LEU A 320 9.63 -17.81 10.38
CA LEU A 320 10.60 -17.77 9.29
C LEU A 320 11.67 -16.70 9.51
N LEU A 321 11.28 -15.48 9.86
CA LEU A 321 12.24 -14.39 10.14
C LEU A 321 13.16 -14.71 11.32
N ASN A 322 12.67 -15.42 12.34
CA ASN A 322 13.47 -15.84 13.48
C ASN A 322 14.48 -16.95 13.12
N ASP A 323 14.14 -17.83 12.18
CA ASP A 323 15.01 -18.91 11.75
C ASP A 323 16.11 -18.41 10.79
N VAL A 324 15.75 -17.60 9.79
CA VAL A 324 16.72 -17.00 8.86
C VAL A 324 17.74 -16.12 9.63
N ASN A 325 17.33 -15.48 10.72
CA ASN A 325 18.24 -14.73 11.60
C ASN A 325 19.39 -15.56 12.14
N LYS A 326 19.14 -16.83 12.47
CA LYS A 326 20.16 -17.71 13.07
C LYS A 326 21.20 -18.11 12.02
N VAL A 327 20.76 -18.33 10.79
CA VAL A 327 21.61 -18.72 9.66
C VAL A 327 22.52 -17.57 9.21
N SER A 328 22.04 -16.32 9.27
CA SER A 328 22.87 -15.15 8.90
C SER A 328 23.90 -14.73 9.95
N LEU A 329 23.82 -15.27 11.18
CA LEU A 329 24.74 -14.99 12.28
C LEU A 329 25.76 -16.12 12.52
N SER A 330 25.63 -17.23 11.79
CA SER A 330 26.54 -18.39 11.82
C SER A 330 27.47 -18.37 10.61
#